data_AF-A0A1C3Y6C9-F1
#
_entry.id   AF-A0A1C3Y6C9-F1
#
_cell.length_a   1.000
_cell.length_b   1.000
_cell.length_c   1.000
_cell.angle_alpha   90.00
_cell.angle_beta   90.00
_cell.angle_gamma   90.00
#
_symmetry.space_group_name_H-M   'P 1'
#
loop_
_entity.id
_entity.type
_entity.pdbx_description
1 polymer ?
#
loop_
_entity_poly.entity_id
_entity_poly.type
_entity_poly.pdbx_seq_one_letter_code
_entity_poly.pdbx_strand_id
1 'polypeptide(L)'
;MVWFAEEPVWAMNYFGCVVAPDLIDGGAAGTVIKAALSAMYREGRFLGGMEFDHPFGRYIDRSEGGCERFSGHECIMVDGRKAYVLDYRGGLVTP
;
A
#
# COMPACT_ATOMS: atom_id res chain seq x y z
N MET A 1 12.36 -7.11 3.51
CA MET A 1 12.65 -8.48 3.96
C MET A 1 12.96 -8.43 5.44
N VAL A 2 12.49 -9.41 6.20
CA VAL A 2 12.72 -9.55 7.65
C VAL A 2 13.57 -10.79 7.86
N TRP A 3 14.57 -10.66 8.73
CA TRP A 3 15.50 -11.72 9.09
C TRP A 3 15.37 -12.05 10.57
N PHE A 4 15.49 -13.33 10.90
CA PHE A 4 15.53 -13.83 12.26
C PHE A 4 16.56 -14.96 12.33
N ALA A 5 17.46 -14.91 13.31
CA ALA A 5 18.54 -15.90 13.49
C ALA A 5 19.34 -16.18 12.20
N GLU A 6 19.73 -15.12 11.47
CA GLU A 6 20.46 -15.21 10.19
C GLU A 6 19.70 -15.89 9.04
N GLU A 7 18.40 -16.11 9.18
CA GLU A 7 17.53 -16.65 8.13
C GLU A 7 16.49 -15.61 7.67
N PRO A 8 16.24 -15.49 6.36
CA PRO A 8 15.18 -14.64 5.85
C PRO A 8 13.83 -15.32 6.09
N VAL A 9 13.00 -14.77 6.97
CA VAL A 9 11.73 -15.40 7.38
C VAL A 9 10.51 -14.81 6.67
N TRP A 10 10.56 -13.55 6.26
CA TRP A 10 9.42 -12.87 5.63
C TRP A 10 9.87 -11.84 4.60
N ALA A 11 9.14 -11.72 3.49
CA ALA A 11 9.42 -10.74 2.45
C ALA A 11 8.15 -10.02 2.03
N MET A 12 8.33 -8.77 1.60
CA MET A 12 7.30 -8.01 0.91
C MET A 12 7.98 -7.14 -0.14
N ASN A 13 7.33 -7.04 -1.29
CA ASN A 13 7.65 -6.11 -2.34
C ASN A 13 6.44 -5.22 -2.61
N TYR A 14 6.72 -4.01 -3.07
CA TYR A 14 5.72 -3.04 -3.51
C TYR A 14 6.26 -2.33 -4.74
N PHE A 15 5.42 -2.16 -5.74
CA PHE A 15 5.75 -1.40 -6.94
C PHE A 15 4.58 -0.51 -7.30
N GLY A 16 4.82 0.80 -7.31
CA GLY A 16 3.80 1.79 -7.60
C GLY A 16 4.24 2.82 -8.63
N CYS A 17 3.26 3.40 -9.29
CA CYS A 17 3.47 4.36 -10.37
C CYS A 17 2.34 5.41 -10.40
N VAL A 18 2.72 6.65 -10.69
CA VAL A 18 1.78 7.71 -11.09
C VAL A 18 1.32 7.42 -12.52
N VAL A 19 0.03 7.19 -12.70
CA VAL A 19 -0.58 6.85 -14.00
C VAL A 19 -1.34 8.02 -14.63
N ALA A 20 -1.62 9.08 -13.87
CA ALA A 20 -2.19 10.33 -14.38
C ALA A 20 -1.38 11.52 -13.83
N PRO A 21 -0.21 11.83 -14.42
CA PRO A 21 0.67 12.91 -13.95
C PRO A 21 0.05 14.31 -14.11
N ASP A 22 -1.04 14.44 -14.89
CA ASP A 22 -1.88 15.62 -14.98
C ASP A 22 -2.71 15.88 -13.71
N LEU A 23 -2.94 14.85 -12.89
CA LEU A 23 -3.80 14.91 -11.70
C LEU A 23 -3.03 14.89 -10.38
N ILE A 24 -1.89 14.21 -10.35
CA ILE A 24 -1.08 14.07 -9.14
C ILE A 24 0.39 13.88 -9.49
N ASP A 25 1.28 14.43 -8.67
CA ASP A 25 2.71 14.13 -8.74
C ASP A 25 3.13 13.10 -7.67
N GLY A 26 4.39 12.66 -7.72
CA GLY A 26 4.91 11.68 -6.76
C GLY A 26 4.96 12.19 -5.31
N GLY A 27 5.11 13.50 -5.09
CA GLY A 27 5.14 14.09 -3.75
C GLY A 27 3.76 14.11 -3.11
N ALA A 28 2.75 14.52 -3.86
CA ALA A 28 1.35 14.49 -3.44
C ALA A 28 0.88 13.04 -3.21
N ALA A 29 1.22 12.10 -4.11
CA ALA A 29 0.92 10.69 -3.92
C ALA A 29 1.57 10.13 -2.65
N GLY A 30 2.87 10.40 -2.43
CA GLY A 30 3.57 9.98 -1.21
C GLY A 30 2.98 10.57 0.06
N THR A 31 2.47 11.80 0.01
CA THR A 31 1.80 12.46 1.16
C THR A 31 0.50 11.73 1.52
N VAL A 32 -0.34 11.42 0.53
CA VAL A 32 -1.58 10.66 0.71
C VAL A 32 -1.29 9.28 1.31
N ILE A 33 -0.35 8.53 0.72
CA ILE A 33 0.01 7.17 1.15
C ILE A 33 0.51 7.19 2.61
N LYS A 34 1.41 8.13 2.94
CA LYS A 34 1.94 8.25 4.31
C LYS A 34 0.83 8.54 5.32
N ALA A 35 -0.12 9.43 4.98
CA ALA A 35 -1.24 9.75 5.85
C ALA A 35 -2.16 8.55 6.08
N ALA A 36 -2.53 7.84 5.01
CA ALA A 36 -3.37 6.66 5.06
C ALA A 36 -2.73 5.53 5.88
N LEU A 37 -1.47 5.16 5.59
CA LEU A 37 -0.77 4.10 6.31
C LEU A 37 -0.53 4.46 7.78
N SER A 38 -0.24 5.72 8.10
CA SER A 38 -0.12 6.17 9.49
C SER A 38 -1.43 6.03 10.26
N ALA A 39 -2.57 6.26 9.61
CA ALA A 39 -3.87 6.04 10.20
C ALA A 39 -4.16 4.54 10.38
N MET A 40 -3.91 3.73 9.35
CA MET A 40 -4.07 2.28 9.39
C MET A 40 -3.29 1.61 10.53
N TYR A 41 -2.01 1.96 10.68
CA TYR A 41 -1.15 1.31 11.69
C TYR A 41 -1.58 1.60 13.13
N ARG A 42 -2.33 2.68 13.38
CA ARG A 42 -2.92 2.95 14.71
C ARG A 42 -4.06 2.00 15.06
N GLU A 43 -4.63 1.30 14.08
CA GLU A 43 -5.67 0.29 14.30
C GLU A 43 -5.09 -1.05 14.81
N GLY A 44 -3.76 -1.23 14.82
CA GLY A 44 -3.12 -2.43 15.38
C GLY A 44 -3.40 -3.72 14.62
N ARG A 45 -3.76 -3.61 13.33
CA ARG A 45 -4.11 -4.75 12.46
C ARG A 45 -3.09 -4.94 11.33
N PHE A 46 -3.22 -6.06 10.61
CA PHE A 46 -2.43 -6.34 9.41
C PHE A 46 -2.77 -5.38 8.25
N LEU A 47 -1.81 -5.22 7.32
CA LEU A 47 -1.88 -4.38 6.11
C LEU A 47 -3.09 -4.73 5.24
N GLY A 48 -3.70 -3.74 4.60
CA GLY A 48 -4.83 -3.97 3.69
C GLY A 48 -6.07 -3.15 3.98
N GLY A 49 -7.03 -3.20 3.07
CA GLY A 49 -8.44 -2.97 3.38
C GLY A 49 -8.76 -1.61 3.99
N MET A 50 -8.11 -0.55 3.51
CA MET A 50 -8.33 0.81 3.99
C MET A 50 -8.88 1.71 2.88
N GLU A 51 -9.76 2.62 3.28
CA GLU A 51 -10.10 3.80 2.49
C GLU A 51 -9.80 5.05 3.32
N PHE A 52 -9.26 6.06 2.67
CA PHE A 52 -8.84 7.28 3.35
C PHE A 52 -8.96 8.49 2.43
N ASP A 53 -9.71 9.50 2.88
CA ASP A 53 -9.86 10.75 2.15
C ASP A 53 -8.75 11.75 2.53
N HIS A 54 -8.11 12.32 1.53
CA HIS A 54 -7.08 13.34 1.66
C HIS A 54 -7.34 14.49 0.67
N PRO A 55 -6.93 15.74 0.95
CA PRO A 55 -7.10 16.86 0.01
C PRO A 55 -6.51 16.66 -1.39
N PHE A 56 -5.54 15.76 -1.54
CA PHE A 56 -4.93 15.41 -2.84
C PHE A 56 -5.58 14.21 -3.53
N GLY A 57 -6.57 13.55 -2.92
CA GLY A 57 -7.23 12.38 -3.49
C GLY A 57 -7.66 11.36 -2.46
N ARG A 58 -8.52 10.43 -2.87
CA ARG A 58 -9.00 9.32 -2.05
C ARG A 58 -8.10 8.09 -2.25
N TYR A 59 -7.46 7.65 -1.18
CA TYR A 59 -6.72 6.40 -1.12
C TYR A 59 -7.66 5.22 -0.93
N ILE A 60 -7.44 4.16 -1.69
CA ILE A 60 -8.20 2.91 -1.61
C ILE A 60 -7.21 1.76 -1.69
N ASP A 61 -7.24 0.90 -0.68
CA ASP A 61 -6.43 -0.30 -0.57
C ASP A 61 -7.33 -1.53 -0.40
N ARG A 62 -6.95 -2.59 -1.11
CA ARG A 62 -7.59 -3.90 -1.11
C ARG A 62 -6.52 -4.97 -1.06
N SER A 63 -6.65 -5.89 -0.12
CA SER A 63 -5.77 -7.04 0.00
C SER A 63 -6.54 -8.31 0.26
N GLU A 64 -5.89 -9.41 -0.08
CA GLU A 64 -6.34 -10.76 0.21
C GLU A 64 -5.22 -11.52 0.90
N GLY A 65 -5.59 -12.46 1.78
CA GLY A 65 -4.65 -13.27 2.56
C GLY A 65 -4.28 -12.64 3.90
N GLY A 66 -3.12 -13.01 4.43
CA GLY A 66 -2.63 -12.59 5.74
C GLY A 66 -1.12 -12.61 5.83
N CYS A 67 -0.58 -12.51 7.05
CA CYS A 67 0.85 -12.46 7.33
C CYS A 67 1.67 -13.54 6.60
N GLU A 68 1.12 -14.75 6.49
CA GLU A 68 1.76 -15.91 5.84
C GLU A 68 1.91 -15.73 4.34
N ARG A 69 0.88 -15.21 3.67
CA ARG A 69 0.88 -14.92 2.23
C ARG A 69 -0.25 -13.95 1.90
N PHE A 70 0.10 -12.86 1.23
CA PHE A 70 -0.86 -11.84 0.82
C PHE A 70 -0.49 -11.20 -0.51
N SER A 71 -1.51 -10.64 -1.14
CA SER A 71 -1.38 -9.73 -2.27
C SER A 71 -2.38 -8.60 -2.10
N GLY A 72 -1.98 -7.40 -2.48
CA GLY A 72 -2.89 -6.27 -2.50
C GLY A 72 -2.59 -5.28 -3.59
N HIS A 73 -3.57 -4.43 -3.80
CA HIS A 73 -3.57 -3.34 -4.75
C HIS A 73 -4.10 -2.11 -4.05
N GLU A 74 -3.33 -1.03 -4.12
CA GLU A 74 -3.77 0.29 -3.69
C GLU A 74 -3.82 1.26 -4.87
N CYS A 75 -4.67 2.26 -4.75
CA CYS A 75 -4.74 3.36 -5.71
C CYS A 75 -5.13 4.67 -5.02
N ILE A 76 -4.80 5.78 -5.68
CA ILE A 76 -5.32 7.10 -5.34
C ILE A 76 -6.26 7.54 -6.45
N MET A 77 -7.49 7.87 -6.07
CA MET A 77 -8.51 8.43 -6.94
C MET A 77 -8.48 9.96 -6.85
N VAL A 78 -8.37 10.62 -7.99
CA VAL A 78 -8.48 12.08 -8.13
C VAL A 78 -9.50 12.36 -9.24
N ASP A 79 -10.51 13.17 -8.94
CA ASP A 79 -11.61 13.48 -9.88
C ASP A 79 -12.25 12.25 -10.56
N GLY A 80 -12.42 11.17 -9.78
CA GLY A 80 -13.01 9.91 -10.26
C GLY A 80 -12.08 9.05 -11.13
N ARG A 81 -10.82 9.45 -11.35
CA ARG A 81 -9.81 8.71 -12.11
C ARG A 81 -8.73 8.15 -11.19
N LYS A 82 -8.21 6.95 -11.49
CA LYS A 82 -6.99 6.45 -10.85
C LYS A 82 -5.81 7.32 -11.28
N ALA A 83 -5.15 7.97 -10.34
CA ALA A 83 -4.01 8.83 -10.59
C ALA A 83 -2.68 8.19 -10.14
N TYR A 84 -2.76 7.28 -9.16
CA TYR A 84 -1.66 6.43 -8.70
C TYR A 84 -2.16 5.00 -8.52
N VAL A 85 -1.30 4.01 -8.79
CA VAL A 85 -1.55 2.59 -8.51
C VAL A 85 -0.30 1.96 -7.93
N LEU A 86 -0.48 0.98 -7.05
CA LEU A 86 0.61 0.14 -6.54
C LEU A 86 0.11 -1.28 -6.30
N ASP A 87 0.92 -2.24 -6.70
CA ASP A 87 0.76 -3.65 -6.37
C ASP A 87 1.78 -4.05 -5.31
N TYR A 88 1.34 -4.77 -4.30
CA TYR A 88 2.22 -5.34 -3.29
C TYR A 88 1.92 -6.81 -3.05
N ARG A 89 2.97 -7.54 -2.70
CA ARG A 89 2.89 -8.96 -2.33
C ARG A 89 3.86 -9.24 -1.21
N GLY A 90 3.54 -10.20 -0.38
CA GLY A 90 4.45 -10.64 0.66
C GLY A 90 3.97 -11.89 1.38
N GLY A 91 4.77 -12.31 2.35
CA GLY A 91 4.53 -13.52 3.11
C GLY A 91 5.81 -14.09 3.68
N LEU A 92 5.67 -15.26 4.30
CA LEU A 92 6.78 -16.07 4.75
C LEU A 92 7.63 -16.52 3.55
N VAL A 93 8.95 -16.53 3.72
CA VAL A 93 9.89 -17.00 2.68
C VAL A 93 9.81 -18.52 2.51
N THR A 94 9.60 -19.22 3.63
CA THR A 94 9.36 -20.66 3.69
C THR A 94 7.99 -20.91 4.32
N PRO A 95 7.19 -21.87 3.82
CA PRO A 95 5.89 -22.21 4.38
C PRO A 95 5.93 -22.66 5.83
#